data_AF-A0A829HBY0-F1
#
_entry.id   AF-A0A829HBY0-F1
#
_cell.length_a   1.000
_cell.length_b   1.000
_cell.length_c   1.000
_cell.angle_alpha   90.00
_cell.angle_beta   90.00
_cell.angle_gamma   90.00
#
_symmetry.space_group_name_H-M   'P 1'
#
loop_
_entity.id
_entity.type
_entity.pdbx_description
1 polymer ?
#
loop_
_entity_poly.entity_id
_entity_poly.type
_entity_poly.pdbx_seq_one_letter_code
_entity_poly.pdbx_strand_id
1 'polypeptide(L)'
;MLNWFKKIIYGLGEINEIERLILNTVRENLRSESTLLWDAQIHEINKVSRLPDGVESIFYHINLRIGKPDFDISIRFPNKKSNLLLAKVSLQFRSDNIDVEVWCEAG
;
A
#
# COMPACT_ATOMS: atom_id res chain seq x y z
N MET A 1 -11.77 19.79 13.50
CA MET A 1 -10.63 19.87 14.46
C MET A 1 -10.14 18.50 14.94
N LEU A 2 -11.02 17.57 15.33
CA LEU A 2 -10.62 16.26 15.88
C LEU A 2 -9.76 15.39 14.93
N ASN A 3 -9.95 15.51 13.61
CA ASN A 3 -9.20 14.72 12.61
C ASN A 3 -7.72 15.14 12.45
N TRP A 4 -7.38 16.41 12.71
CA TRP A 4 -6.01 16.88 12.49
C TRP A 4 -5.05 16.40 13.59
N PHE A 5 -5.47 16.44 14.85
CA PHE A 5 -4.69 15.87 15.96
C PHE A 5 -4.45 14.37 15.78
N LYS A 6 -5.47 13.61 15.35
CA LYS A 6 -5.33 12.18 15.07
C LYS A 6 -4.35 11.92 13.92
N LYS A 7 -4.32 12.76 12.89
CA LYS A 7 -3.34 12.66 11.79
C LYS A 7 -1.90 12.74 12.29
N ILE A 8 -1.62 13.67 13.20
CA ILE A 8 -0.28 13.85 13.79
C ILE A 8 0.06 12.68 14.71
N ILE A 9 -0.85 12.32 15.63
CA ILE A 9 -0.61 11.26 16.63
C ILE A 9 -0.34 9.91 15.96
N TYR A 10 -1.09 9.57 14.91
CA TYR A 10 -0.93 8.29 14.23
C TYR A 10 0.10 8.31 13.10
N GLY A 11 0.71 9.47 12.82
CA GLY A 11 1.67 9.63 11.73
C GLY A 11 1.06 9.27 10.38
N LEU A 12 -0.15 9.79 10.11
CA LEU A 12 -0.78 9.61 8.80
C LEU A 12 0.06 10.28 7.72
N GLY A 13 0.16 9.64 6.57
CA GLY A 13 1.05 10.03 5.49
C GLY A 13 0.47 9.61 4.16
N GLU A 14 0.77 10.40 3.13
CA GLU A 14 0.23 10.18 1.79
C GLU A 14 1.20 9.40 0.91
N ILE A 15 0.61 8.71 -0.07
CA ILE A 15 1.32 8.01 -1.13
C ILE A 15 1.99 9.05 -2.03
N ASN A 16 3.31 8.96 -2.20
CA ASN A 16 4.09 9.85 -3.08
C ASN A 16 3.98 9.45 -4.56
N GLU A 17 4.60 10.22 -5.45
CA GLU A 17 4.49 10.00 -6.90
C GLU A 17 5.09 8.67 -7.37
N ILE A 18 6.24 8.26 -6.82
CA ILE A 18 6.90 7.00 -7.20
C ILE A 18 6.08 5.80 -6.71
N GLU A 19 5.62 5.84 -5.46
CA GLU A 19 4.73 4.82 -4.91
C GLU A 19 3.46 4.72 -5.75
N ARG A 20 2.84 5.86 -6.11
CA ARG A 20 1.65 5.89 -6.96
C ARG A 20 1.92 5.29 -8.34
N LEU A 21 3.07 5.61 -8.94
CA LEU A 21 3.47 5.05 -10.23
C LEU A 21 3.58 3.52 -10.15
N ILE A 22 4.28 3.00 -9.13
CA ILE A 22 4.42 1.55 -8.92
C ILE A 22 3.05 0.89 -8.72
N LEU A 23 2.21 1.45 -7.85
CA LEU A 23 0.89 0.90 -7.53
C LEU A 23 -0.05 0.91 -8.74
N ASN A 24 0.03 1.94 -9.59
CA ASN A 24 -0.73 2.00 -10.84
C ASN A 24 -0.23 0.98 -11.87
N THR A 25 1.10 0.80 -11.99
CA THR A 25 1.67 -0.24 -12.87
C THR A 25 1.19 -1.63 -12.46
N VAL A 26 1.14 -1.91 -11.15
CA VAL A 26 0.55 -3.18 -10.66
C VAL A 26 -0.92 -3.28 -11.07
N ARG A 27 -1.72 -2.24 -10.78
CA ARG A 27 -3.15 -2.18 -11.10
C ARG A 27 -3.47 -2.52 -12.56
N GLU A 28 -2.71 -1.95 -13.49
CA GLU A 28 -2.91 -2.13 -14.94
C GLU A 28 -2.68 -3.57 -15.42
N ASN A 29 -1.95 -4.37 -14.65
CA ASN A 29 -1.60 -5.75 -14.99
C ASN A 29 -2.44 -6.78 -14.22
N LEU A 30 -3.33 -6.35 -13.34
CA LEU A 30 -4.23 -7.24 -12.59
C LEU A 30 -5.43 -7.67 -13.45
N ARG A 31 -5.93 -8.89 -13.18
CA ARG A 31 -7.22 -9.34 -13.69
C ARG A 31 -8.35 -8.55 -13.04
N SER A 32 -9.47 -8.38 -13.74
CA SER A 32 -10.57 -7.50 -13.33
C SER A 32 -11.05 -7.70 -11.90
N GLU A 33 -11.17 -8.94 -11.42
CA GLU A 33 -11.57 -9.25 -10.03
C GLU A 33 -10.53 -8.77 -9.00
N SER A 34 -9.24 -8.95 -9.30
CA SER A 34 -8.14 -8.49 -8.45
C SER A 34 -7.98 -6.97 -8.47
N THR A 35 -8.29 -6.32 -9.60
CA THR A 35 -8.27 -4.86 -9.71
C THR A 35 -9.26 -4.20 -8.75
N LEU A 36 -10.44 -4.78 -8.55
CA LEU A 36 -11.44 -4.24 -7.62
C LEU A 36 -10.96 -4.28 -6.17
N LEU A 37 -10.38 -5.41 -5.74
CA LEU A 37 -9.79 -5.53 -4.40
C LEU A 37 -8.61 -4.59 -4.23
N TRP A 38 -7.74 -4.50 -5.23
CA TRP A 38 -6.60 -3.59 -5.26
C TRP A 38 -7.05 -2.14 -5.09
N ASP A 39 -8.00 -1.68 -5.90
CA ASP A 39 -8.50 -0.31 -5.84
C ASP A 39 -9.12 0.02 -4.47
N ALA A 40 -9.85 -0.94 -3.89
CA ALA A 40 -10.41 -0.78 -2.55
C ALA A 40 -9.32 -0.68 -1.47
N GLN A 41 -8.29 -1.53 -1.53
CA GLN A 41 -7.16 -1.45 -0.60
C GLN A 41 -6.40 -0.13 -0.73
N ILE A 42 -6.07 0.29 -1.96
CA ILE A 42 -5.34 1.54 -2.19
C ILE A 42 -6.16 2.75 -1.72
N HIS A 43 -7.48 2.73 -1.89
CA HIS A 43 -8.37 3.78 -1.41
C HIS A 43 -8.36 3.92 0.12
N GLU A 44 -8.27 2.81 0.84
CA GLU A 44 -8.30 2.79 2.30
C GLU A 44 -6.95 3.16 2.95
N ILE A 45 -5.84 3.20 2.20
CA ILE A 45 -4.53 3.60 2.74
C ILE A 45 -4.61 5.04 3.26
N ASN A 46 -4.28 5.21 4.53
CA ASN A 46 -4.22 6.52 5.18
C ASN A 46 -2.88 6.80 5.87
N LYS A 47 -1.97 5.81 5.88
CA LYS A 47 -0.63 5.93 6.43
C LYS A 47 0.38 5.19 5.56
N VAL A 48 1.51 5.84 5.32
CA VAL A 48 2.70 5.24 4.71
C VAL A 48 3.84 5.33 5.70
N SER A 49 4.45 4.20 6.04
CA SER A 49 5.69 4.13 6.83
C SER A 49 6.84 3.79 5.92
N ARG A 50 7.85 4.65 5.86
CA ARG A 50 9.04 4.47 5.02
C ARG A 50 10.20 4.12 5.93
N LEU A 51 10.94 3.06 5.62
CA LEU A 51 12.16 2.74 6.38
C LEU A 51 13.23 3.82 6.15
N PRO A 52 14.11 4.08 7.14
CA PRO A 52 15.10 5.17 7.07
C PRO A 52 16.11 5.07 5.92
N ASP A 53 16.32 3.86 5.41
CA ASP A 53 17.18 3.56 4.26
C ASP A 53 16.47 3.68 2.91
N GLY A 54 15.16 3.93 2.90
CA GLY A 54 14.33 4.03 1.70
C GLY A 54 14.11 2.70 0.97
N VAL A 55 14.48 1.57 1.58
CA VAL A 55 14.38 0.25 0.94
C VAL A 55 12.94 -0.27 0.92
N GLU A 56 12.11 0.19 1.86
CA GLU A 56 10.74 -0.31 2.02
C GLU A 56 9.76 0.81 2.34
N SER A 57 8.56 0.71 1.75
CA SER A 57 7.39 1.50 2.09
C SER A 57 6.25 0.57 2.46
N ILE A 58 5.74 0.72 3.69
CA ILE A 58 4.63 -0.07 4.21
C ILE A 58 3.37 0.80 4.23
N PHE A 59 2.30 0.27 3.64
CA PHE A 59 1.03 0.97 3.51
C PHE A 59 0.01 0.43 4.51
N TYR A 60 -0.63 1.32 5.26
CA TYR A 60 -1.60 0.95 6.28
C TYR A 60 -2.92 1.70 6.11
N HIS A 61 -4.00 1.01 6.46
CA HIS A 61 -5.22 1.65 6.94
C HIS A 61 -5.21 1.69 8.48
N ILE A 62 -5.05 2.87 9.07
CA ILE A 62 -5.21 3.07 10.51
C ILE A 62 -6.66 3.36 10.85
N ASN A 63 -7.29 2.47 11.60
CA ASN A 63 -8.64 2.68 12.10
C ASN A 63 -8.62 3.79 13.18
N LEU A 64 -9.18 4.96 12.86
CA LEU A 64 -9.12 6.16 13.73
C LEU A 64 -9.93 6.06 15.03
N ARG A 65 -10.72 4.99 15.21
CA ARG A 65 -11.43 4.70 16.47
C ARG A 65 -10.54 3.95 17.46
N ILE A 66 -9.77 2.97 16.97
CA ILE A 66 -8.94 2.10 17.82
C ILE A 66 -7.44 2.42 17.74
N GLY A 67 -7.01 3.23 16.76
CA GLY A 67 -5.63 3.64 16.55
C GLY A 67 -4.69 2.53 16.07
N LYS A 68 -5.23 1.43 15.50
CA LYS A 68 -4.46 0.26 15.05
C LYS A 68 -4.61 0.05 13.54
N PRO A 69 -3.60 -0.53 12.87
CA PRO A 69 -3.73 -0.99 11.50
C PRO A 69 -4.81 -2.07 11.38
N ASP A 70 -5.73 -1.91 10.44
CA ASP A 70 -6.81 -2.87 10.19
C ASP A 70 -7.39 -2.67 8.78
N PHE A 71 -7.16 -3.62 7.86
CA PHE A 71 -7.90 -3.68 6.60
C PHE A 71 -9.15 -4.53 6.77
N ASP A 72 -10.30 -4.05 6.30
CA ASP A 72 -11.55 -4.83 6.28
C ASP A 72 -11.34 -6.16 5.53
N ILE A 73 -11.85 -7.25 6.09
CA ILE A 73 -11.71 -8.59 5.53
C ILE A 73 -12.25 -8.67 4.09
N SER A 74 -13.31 -7.91 3.77
CA SER A 74 -13.95 -7.90 2.47
C SER A 74 -13.08 -7.37 1.32
N ILE A 75 -12.04 -6.59 1.64
CA ILE A 75 -11.12 -6.00 0.65
C ILE A 75 -9.75 -6.69 0.64
N ARG A 76 -9.58 -7.78 1.40
CA ARG A 76 -8.33 -8.54 1.40
C ARG A 76 -8.24 -9.44 0.19
N PHE A 77 -7.03 -9.58 -0.36
CA PHE A 77 -6.78 -10.59 -1.39
C PHE A 77 -7.02 -12.00 -0.83
N PRO A 78 -7.66 -12.90 -1.60
CA PRO A 78 -7.82 -14.29 -1.19
C PRO A 78 -6.45 -14.99 -1.18
N ASN A 79 -5.82 -15.07 -0.01
CA ASN A 79 -4.53 -15.72 0.17
C ASN A 79 -4.57 -16.72 1.34
N LYS A 80 -3.84 -17.83 1.20
CA LYS A 80 -3.65 -18.84 2.26
C LYS A 80 -2.39 -18.59 3.10
N LYS A 81 -1.50 -17.70 2.65
CA LYS A 81 -0.24 -17.36 3.32
C LYS A 81 -0.34 -15.99 4.00
N SER A 82 0.50 -15.74 5.00
CA SER A 82 0.57 -14.43 5.67
C SER A 82 0.97 -13.31 4.72
N ASN A 83 1.77 -13.59 3.69
CA ASN A 83 2.17 -12.62 2.67
C ASN A 83 1.98 -13.22 1.26
N LEU A 84 1.54 -12.39 0.32
CA LEU A 84 1.46 -12.69 -1.11
C LEU A 84 2.37 -11.74 -1.88
N LEU A 85 3.35 -12.27 -2.60
CA LEU A 85 4.02 -11.47 -3.64
C LEU A 85 3.03 -11.30 -4.80
N LEU A 86 2.52 -10.09 -4.97
CA LEU A 86 1.54 -9.79 -6.01
C LEU A 86 2.23 -9.45 -7.34
N ALA A 87 3.29 -8.66 -7.29
CA ALA A 87 3.98 -8.20 -8.49
C ALA A 87 5.47 -7.92 -8.23
N LYS A 88 6.24 -8.03 -9.31
CA LYS A 88 7.59 -7.45 -9.43
C LYS A 88 7.51 -6.36 -10.48
N VAL A 89 7.93 -5.15 -10.13
CA VAL A 89 7.88 -3.96 -11.00
C VAL A 89 9.29 -3.47 -11.21
N SER A 90 9.71 -3.36 -12.46
CA SER A 90 10.98 -2.75 -12.84
C SER A 90 10.71 -1.40 -13.49
N LEU A 91 11.20 -0.32 -12.89
CA LEU A 91 11.18 1.03 -13.44
C LEU A 91 12.55 1.36 -13.99
N GLN A 92 12.62 1.61 -15.29
CA GLN A 92 13.86 1.95 -15.98
C GLN A 92 13.96 3.47 -16.17
N PHE A 93 15.05 4.04 -15.67
CA PHE A 93 15.44 5.43 -15.88
C PHE A 93 16.63 5.49 -16.82
N ARG A 94 17.05 6.70 -17.23
CA ARG A 94 18.14 6.87 -18.21
C ARG A 94 19.48 6.29 -17.74
N SER A 95 19.74 6.33 -16.44
CA SER A 95 21.01 5.89 -15.84
C SER A 95 20.86 4.71 -14.87
N ASP A 96 19.65 4.45 -14.38
CA ASP A 96 19.42 3.58 -13.22
C ASP A 96 18.12 2.79 -13.40
N ASN A 97 18.01 1.69 -12.67
CA ASN A 97 16.80 0.89 -12.58
C ASN A 97 16.36 0.78 -11.12
N ILE A 98 15.05 0.76 -10.91
CA ILE A 98 14.46 0.45 -9.61
C ILE A 98 13.64 -0.83 -9.79
N ASP A 99 14.06 -1.88 -9.11
CA ASP A 99 13.30 -3.12 -9.00
C ASP A 99 12.55 -3.15 -7.67
N VAL A 100 11.24 -3.35 -7.74
CA VAL A 100 10.34 -3.31 -6.59
C VAL A 100 9.54 -4.60 -6.52
N GLU A 101 9.46 -5.17 -5.33
CA GLU A 101 8.54 -6.26 -5.03
C GLU A 101 7.33 -5.71 -4.27
N VAL A 102 6.14 -5.97 -4.79
CA VAL A 102 4.89 -5.50 -4.20
C VAL A 102 4.19 -6.68 -3.54
N TRP A 103 4.04 -6.57 -2.23
CA TRP A 103 3.49 -7.61 -1.37
C TRP A 103 2.12 -7.18 -0.83
N CYS A 104 1.20 -8.14 -0.73
CA CYS A 104 -0.03 -7.99 0.05
C CYS A 104 0.09 -8.83 1.32
N GLU A 105 -0.05 -8.21 2.49
CA GLU A 105 -0.23 -8.96 3.73
C GLU A 105 -1.65 -9.57 3.74
N ALA A 106 -1.74 -10.84 4.10
CA ALA A 106 -2.99 -11.42 4.55
C ALA A 106 -3.26 -10.85 5.94
N GLY A 107 -4.38 -10.15 6.08
CA GLY A 107 -4.80 -9.69 7.39
C GLY A 107 -5.30 -10.81 8.30
#